data_AF-A0A9Q3I9Z9-F1
#
_entry.id   AF-A0A9Q3I9Z9-F1
#
_cell.length_a   1.000
_cell.length_b   1.000
_cell.length_c   1.000
_cell.angle_alpha   90.00
_cell.angle_beta   90.00
_cell.angle_gamma   90.00
#
_symmetry.space_group_name_H-M   'P 1'
#
loop_
_entity.id
_entity.type
_entity.pdbx_description
1 polymer ?
#
loop_
_entity_poly.entity_id
_entity_poly.type
_entity_poly.pdbx_seq_one_letter_code
_entity_poly.pdbx_strand_id
1 'polypeptide(L)'
;MAEKFNEKETTSIPILDGTNYSEWYLRMHFLLQSKDLLEVCKKAIGQDATPSAVNWWTKSSFEAITTITSQINHRVFLEVISSETSNKANLLWSNINKQYASKRAMSKGWVWINWQKENYSGNLHHYIEETQKFLLELDSVSVKMPSEIPSYIILGKLAGDPKLGQIIELLTLNKEIIEKPDQILSRLQEYPNHCQTKDACSNTLAPASALLSSTSNEPYQIIYYCSNGGQNSKFLTHKKEECFAENPYLRLQRQNNKRKTPNSNPESHISMAQALYTNAN
;
A
#
# COMPACT_ATOMS: atom_id res chain seq x y z
N MET A 1 13.90 -53.54 7.44
CA MET A 1 12.68 -52.74 7.60
C MET A 1 12.89 -51.48 6.78
N ALA A 2 12.39 -51.46 5.55
CA ALA A 2 12.59 -50.33 4.64
C ALA A 2 11.62 -49.21 5.04
N GLU A 3 12.15 -48.05 5.42
CA GLU A 3 11.38 -46.83 5.62
C GLU A 3 10.68 -46.48 4.31
N LYS A 4 9.35 -46.60 4.33
CA LYS A 4 8.48 -46.03 3.31
C LYS A 4 8.64 -44.52 3.37
N PHE A 5 9.32 -43.96 2.38
CA PHE A 5 9.23 -42.52 2.10
C PHE A 5 7.75 -42.20 1.88
N ASN A 6 7.22 -41.42 2.81
CA ASN A 6 5.86 -40.95 2.86
C ASN A 6 5.61 -40.09 1.61
N GLU A 7 4.64 -40.49 0.76
CA GLU A 7 4.06 -39.67 -0.31
C GLU A 7 3.39 -38.43 0.29
N LYS A 8 4.19 -37.45 0.69
CA LYS A 8 3.70 -36.16 1.19
C LYS A 8 4.24 -35.05 0.31
N GLU A 9 3.27 -34.28 -0.19
CA GLU A 9 3.42 -32.98 -0.83
C GLU A 9 3.97 -33.03 -2.27
N THR A 10 3.20 -33.66 -3.17
CA THR A 10 3.16 -33.14 -4.55
C THR A 10 2.70 -31.70 -4.45
N THR A 11 3.64 -30.75 -4.59
CA THR A 11 3.36 -29.35 -4.86
C THR A 11 2.27 -29.29 -5.92
N SER A 12 1.03 -29.03 -5.50
CA SER A 12 -0.12 -29.09 -6.40
C SER A 12 0.13 -28.11 -7.53
N ILE A 13 0.38 -28.64 -8.72
CA ILE A 13 0.48 -27.83 -9.93
C ILE A 13 -0.98 -27.47 -10.26
N PRO A 14 -1.31 -26.19 -10.43
CA PRO A 14 -2.66 -25.82 -10.83
C PRO A 14 -2.92 -26.35 -12.24
N ILE A 15 -4.18 -26.57 -12.62
CA ILE A 15 -4.52 -26.92 -14.01
C ILE A 15 -4.42 -25.65 -14.85
N LEU A 16 -3.65 -25.67 -15.95
CA LEU A 16 -3.58 -24.53 -16.87
C LEU A 16 -4.95 -24.29 -17.51
N ASP A 17 -5.51 -23.11 -17.29
CA ASP A 17 -6.80 -22.69 -17.87
C ASP A 17 -6.68 -21.47 -18.80
N GLY A 18 -5.48 -20.89 -18.85
CA GLY A 18 -5.13 -19.72 -19.65
C GLY A 18 -5.06 -18.41 -18.89
N THR A 19 -5.51 -18.37 -17.64
CA THR A 19 -5.41 -17.20 -16.74
C THR A 19 -4.22 -17.32 -15.77
N ASN A 20 -3.87 -18.55 -15.40
CA ASN A 20 -2.85 -18.87 -14.39
C ASN A 20 -1.48 -19.26 -14.98
N TYR A 21 -1.18 -18.88 -16.22
CA TYR A 21 0.02 -19.34 -16.94
C TYR A 21 1.33 -19.08 -16.19
N SER A 22 1.50 -17.92 -15.53
CA SER A 22 2.75 -17.60 -14.81
C SER A 22 3.03 -18.57 -13.67
N GLU A 23 2.02 -18.84 -12.83
CA GLU A 23 2.15 -19.77 -11.71
C GLU A 23 2.31 -21.21 -12.21
N TRP A 24 1.49 -21.59 -13.19
CA TRP A 24 1.57 -22.90 -13.83
C TRP A 24 2.97 -23.16 -14.42
N TYR A 25 3.51 -22.19 -15.17
CA TYR A 25 4.80 -22.30 -15.84
C TYR A 25 5.93 -22.55 -14.85
N LEU A 26 5.99 -21.77 -13.76
CA LEU A 26 7.04 -21.94 -12.75
C LEU A 26 6.98 -23.32 -12.10
N ARG A 27 5.79 -23.74 -11.65
CA ARG A 27 5.60 -25.04 -11.00
C ARG A 27 5.87 -26.21 -11.96
N MET A 28 5.40 -26.12 -13.20
CA MET A 28 5.65 -27.12 -14.24
C MET A 28 7.13 -27.17 -14.63
N HIS A 29 7.81 -26.02 -14.73
CA HIS A 29 9.23 -25.96 -15.02
C HIS A 29 10.03 -26.70 -13.93
N PHE A 30 9.75 -26.45 -12.64
CA PHE A 30 10.41 -27.15 -11.55
C PHE A 30 10.11 -28.65 -11.55
N LEU A 31 8.88 -29.06 -11.86
CA LEU A 31 8.53 -30.49 -11.97
C LEU A 31 9.27 -31.18 -13.12
N LEU A 32 9.32 -30.55 -14.29
CA LEU A 32 10.04 -31.11 -15.44
C LEU A 32 11.55 -31.16 -15.17
N GLN A 33 12.08 -30.20 -14.42
CA GLN A 33 13.48 -30.19 -14.00
C GLN A 33 13.77 -31.30 -12.99
N SER A 34 12.90 -31.52 -12.00
CA SER A 34 13.12 -32.56 -10.98
C SER A 34 13.02 -33.99 -11.54
N LYS A 35 12.35 -34.16 -12.69
CA LYS A 35 12.25 -35.42 -13.43
C LYS A 35 13.28 -35.57 -14.56
N ASP A 36 14.22 -34.64 -14.72
CA ASP A 36 15.17 -34.60 -15.84
C ASP A 36 14.51 -34.58 -17.25
N LEU A 37 13.28 -34.06 -17.34
CA LEU A 37 12.50 -33.96 -18.59
C LEU A 37 12.64 -32.59 -19.27
N LEU A 38 13.25 -31.61 -18.60
CA LEU A 38 13.31 -30.23 -19.11
C LEU A 38 14.11 -30.11 -20.41
N GLU A 39 15.16 -30.91 -20.59
CA GLU A 39 16.02 -30.87 -21.78
C GLU A 39 15.24 -31.24 -23.05
N VAL A 40 14.39 -32.28 -22.98
CA VAL A 40 13.56 -32.71 -24.13
C VAL A 40 12.45 -31.70 -24.45
N CYS A 41 12.10 -30.82 -23.52
CA CYS A 41 11.17 -29.71 -23.74
C CYS A 41 11.85 -28.45 -24.33
N LYS A 42 13.16 -28.28 -24.16
CA LYS A 42 13.88 -27.07 -24.62
C LYS A 42 14.56 -27.26 -25.98
N LYS A 43 14.97 -28.47 -26.31
CA LYS A 43 15.78 -28.76 -27.49
C LYS A 43 15.09 -29.77 -28.40
N ALA A 44 15.51 -29.83 -29.66
CA ALA A 44 15.22 -30.98 -30.51
C ALA A 44 16.37 -31.98 -30.40
N ILE A 45 16.08 -33.26 -30.67
CA ILE A 45 17.14 -34.26 -30.79
C ILE A 45 18.04 -33.92 -31.98
N GLY A 46 19.36 -34.09 -31.82
CA GLY A 46 20.33 -33.89 -32.89
C GLY A 46 20.20 -34.98 -33.97
N GLN A 47 20.50 -34.63 -35.22
CA GLN A 47 20.42 -35.55 -36.36
C GLN A 47 21.43 -36.70 -36.27
N ASP A 48 22.55 -36.49 -35.58
CA ASP A 48 23.63 -37.47 -35.39
C ASP A 48 23.50 -38.27 -34.07
N ALA A 49 22.31 -38.31 -33.48
CA ALA A 49 22.09 -39.00 -32.21
C ALA A 49 22.25 -40.52 -32.33
N THR A 50 22.91 -41.13 -31.34
CA THR A 50 23.02 -42.59 -31.26
C THR A 50 21.64 -43.23 -31.08
N PRO A 51 21.41 -44.48 -31.52
CA PRO A 51 20.12 -45.16 -31.34
C PRO A 51 19.64 -45.20 -29.88
N SER A 52 20.57 -45.35 -28.93
CA SER A 52 20.27 -45.31 -27.49
C SER A 52 19.80 -43.92 -27.03
N ALA A 53 20.40 -42.85 -27.55
CA ALA A 53 19.97 -41.48 -27.27
C ALA A 53 18.59 -41.19 -27.87
N VAL A 54 18.31 -41.70 -29.08
CA VAL A 54 16.99 -41.59 -29.71
C VAL A 54 15.92 -42.26 -28.86
N ASN A 55 16.15 -43.49 -28.40
CA ASN A 55 15.18 -44.22 -27.59
C ASN A 55 14.91 -43.51 -26.24
N TRP A 56 15.97 -43.08 -25.54
CA TRP A 56 15.82 -42.28 -24.32
C TRP A 56 15.02 -41.00 -24.59
N TRP A 57 15.37 -40.28 -25.65
CA TRP A 57 14.70 -39.03 -26.01
C TRP A 57 13.22 -39.22 -26.30
N THR A 58 12.87 -40.27 -27.05
CA THR A 58 11.47 -40.60 -27.36
C THR A 58 10.69 -40.91 -26.09
N LYS A 59 11.25 -41.74 -25.19
CA LYS A 59 10.61 -42.08 -23.92
C LYS A 59 10.42 -40.84 -23.03
N SER A 60 11.48 -40.06 -22.82
CA SER A 60 11.43 -38.83 -22.03
C SER A 60 10.50 -37.79 -22.66
N SER A 61 10.43 -37.71 -24.00
CA SER A 61 9.48 -36.83 -24.69
C SER A 61 8.04 -37.24 -24.41
N PHE A 62 7.70 -38.52 -24.48
CA PHE A 62 6.36 -39.00 -24.13
C PHE A 62 6.03 -38.74 -22.66
N GLU A 63 6.97 -38.98 -21.75
CA GLU A 63 6.78 -38.71 -20.32
C GLU A 63 6.57 -37.21 -20.01
N ALA A 64 7.32 -36.35 -20.71
CA ALA A 64 7.14 -34.91 -20.60
C ALA A 64 5.76 -34.47 -21.12
N ILE A 65 5.33 -35.00 -22.27
CA ILE A 65 4.01 -34.72 -22.85
C ILE A 65 2.92 -35.17 -21.88
N THR A 66 2.95 -36.41 -21.39
CA THR A 66 1.91 -36.92 -20.47
C THR A 66 1.86 -36.12 -19.17
N THR A 67 3.02 -35.75 -18.63
CA THR A 67 3.12 -34.89 -17.45
C THR A 67 2.48 -33.53 -17.70
N ILE A 68 2.81 -32.86 -18.81
CA ILE A 68 2.23 -31.57 -19.18
C ILE A 68 0.73 -31.69 -19.40
N THR A 69 0.27 -32.65 -20.21
CA THR A 69 -1.14 -32.81 -20.56
C THR A 69 -2.02 -33.17 -19.38
N SER A 70 -1.46 -33.79 -18.33
CA SER A 70 -2.20 -34.05 -17.09
C SER A 70 -2.53 -32.78 -16.30
N GLN A 71 -1.85 -31.67 -16.59
CA GLN A 71 -1.96 -30.39 -15.88
C GLN A 71 -2.49 -29.26 -16.77
N ILE A 72 -3.20 -29.59 -17.84
CA ILE A 72 -3.90 -28.61 -18.69
C ILE A 72 -5.37 -28.99 -18.82
N ASN A 73 -6.25 -28.00 -18.95
CA ASN A 73 -7.67 -28.29 -19.17
C ASN A 73 -7.95 -28.67 -20.63
N HIS A 74 -9.18 -29.17 -20.88
CA HIS A 74 -9.60 -29.61 -22.22
C HIS A 74 -9.50 -28.49 -23.28
N ARG A 75 -9.80 -27.24 -22.92
CA ARG A 75 -9.70 -26.11 -23.85
C ARG A 75 -8.24 -25.89 -24.28
N VAL A 76 -7.33 -25.83 -23.31
CA VAL A 76 -5.90 -25.65 -23.57
C VAL A 76 -5.35 -26.82 -24.37
N PHE A 77 -5.78 -28.06 -24.06
CA PHE A 77 -5.42 -29.26 -24.81
C PHE A 77 -5.73 -29.11 -26.31
N LEU A 78 -6.95 -28.72 -26.66
CA LEU A 78 -7.33 -28.50 -28.07
C LEU A 78 -6.60 -27.33 -28.72
N GLU A 79 -6.22 -26.32 -27.94
CA GLU A 79 -5.49 -25.14 -28.42
C GLU A 79 -4.02 -25.45 -28.77
N VAL A 80 -3.36 -26.35 -28.03
CA VAL A 80 -1.90 -26.57 -28.12
C VAL A 80 -1.49 -27.90 -28.74
N ILE A 81 -2.38 -28.90 -28.75
CA ILE A 81 -2.09 -30.24 -29.27
C ILE A 81 -2.58 -30.39 -30.70
N SER A 82 -1.68 -30.89 -31.53
CA SER A 82 -1.85 -31.15 -32.96
C SER A 82 -1.10 -32.44 -33.31
N SER A 83 -1.31 -32.94 -34.53
CA SER A 83 -0.55 -34.10 -35.05
C SER A 83 0.96 -33.88 -35.06
N GLU A 84 1.42 -32.62 -35.05
CA GLU A 84 2.85 -32.27 -35.04
C GLU A 84 3.45 -32.22 -33.63
N THR A 85 2.65 -31.90 -32.61
CA THR A 85 3.09 -31.74 -31.21
C THR A 85 2.87 -33.00 -30.37
N SER A 86 1.99 -33.91 -30.80
CA SER A 86 1.62 -35.13 -30.09
C SER A 86 2.79 -36.04 -29.70
N ASN A 87 3.90 -35.97 -30.43
CA ASN A 87 5.09 -36.80 -30.23
C ASN A 87 6.36 -35.98 -29.94
N LYS A 88 6.25 -34.65 -29.82
CA LYS A 88 7.39 -33.73 -29.72
C LYS A 88 7.21 -32.77 -28.54
N ALA A 89 7.79 -33.14 -27.40
CA ALA A 89 7.69 -32.37 -26.15
C ALA A 89 8.19 -30.93 -26.31
N ASN A 90 9.25 -30.71 -27.08
CA ASN A 90 9.79 -29.39 -27.37
C ASN A 90 8.82 -28.49 -28.14
N LEU A 91 8.11 -29.05 -29.13
CA LEU A 91 7.10 -28.30 -29.88
C LEU A 91 5.89 -27.99 -29.00
N LEU A 92 5.43 -28.95 -28.19
CA LEU A 92 4.33 -28.74 -27.24
C LEU A 92 4.68 -27.62 -26.25
N TRP A 93 5.84 -27.71 -25.59
CA TRP A 93 6.33 -26.73 -24.64
C TRP A 93 6.47 -25.34 -25.29
N SER A 94 7.05 -25.27 -26.49
CA SER A 94 7.18 -24.03 -27.25
C SER A 94 5.81 -23.42 -27.63
N ASN A 95 4.84 -24.24 -28.05
CA ASN A 95 3.51 -23.77 -28.42
C ASN A 95 2.74 -23.21 -27.22
N ILE A 96 2.75 -23.92 -26.08
CA ILE A 96 2.17 -23.42 -24.83
C ILE A 96 2.82 -22.08 -24.47
N ASN A 97 4.16 -22.01 -24.48
CA ASN A 97 4.85 -20.79 -24.15
C ASN A 97 4.50 -19.65 -25.11
N LYS A 98 4.47 -19.89 -26.42
CA LYS A 98 4.12 -18.86 -27.43
C LYS A 98 2.69 -18.35 -27.25
N GLN A 99 1.73 -19.24 -27.03
CA GLN A 99 0.31 -18.91 -26.93
C GLN A 99 -0.05 -18.22 -25.62
N TYR A 100 0.57 -18.63 -24.52
CA TYR A 100 0.21 -18.12 -23.19
C TYR A 100 1.19 -17.06 -22.66
N ALA A 101 2.43 -16.99 -23.16
CA ALA A 101 3.29 -15.82 -22.93
C ALA A 101 2.85 -14.59 -23.74
N SER A 102 2.20 -14.76 -24.91
CA SER A 102 1.55 -13.64 -25.62
C SER A 102 0.27 -13.19 -24.91
N LYS A 103 -0.53 -14.14 -24.38
CA LYS A 103 -1.63 -13.82 -23.44
C LYS A 103 -1.10 -13.08 -22.20
N ARG A 104 0.14 -13.30 -21.75
CA ARG A 104 0.78 -12.49 -20.70
C ARG A 104 0.93 -11.02 -21.12
N ALA A 105 1.38 -10.72 -22.34
CA ALA A 105 1.45 -9.33 -22.83
C ALA A 105 0.06 -8.69 -22.96
N MET A 106 -0.93 -9.43 -23.45
CA MET A 106 -2.33 -8.99 -23.42
C MET A 106 -2.84 -8.81 -21.99
N SER A 107 -2.42 -9.66 -21.04
CA SER A 107 -2.81 -9.55 -19.63
C SER A 107 -2.20 -8.30 -18.98
N LYS A 108 -0.96 -7.89 -19.34
CA LYS A 108 -0.41 -6.59 -18.90
C LYS A 108 -1.32 -5.45 -19.32
N GLY A 109 -1.73 -5.46 -20.59
CA GLY A 109 -2.65 -4.46 -21.15
C GLY A 109 -4.00 -4.46 -20.45
N TRP A 110 -4.57 -5.64 -20.18
CA TRP A 110 -5.85 -5.76 -19.49
C TRP A 110 -5.81 -5.31 -18.03
N VAL A 111 -4.79 -5.71 -17.27
CA VAL A 111 -4.57 -5.24 -15.89
C VAL A 111 -4.46 -3.72 -15.89
N TRP A 112 -3.67 -3.16 -16.82
CA TRP A 112 -3.56 -1.71 -16.96
C TRP A 112 -4.89 -1.04 -17.29
N ILE A 113 -5.62 -1.53 -18.30
CA ILE A 113 -6.91 -0.97 -18.71
C ILE A 113 -7.94 -1.05 -17.58
N ASN A 114 -8.00 -2.16 -16.86
CA ASN A 114 -8.93 -2.35 -15.74
C ASN A 114 -8.58 -1.41 -14.60
N TRP A 115 -7.30 -1.30 -14.24
CA TRP A 115 -6.88 -0.34 -13.22
C TRP A 115 -7.20 1.10 -13.63
N GLN A 116 -6.99 1.46 -14.90
CA GLN A 116 -7.33 2.80 -15.40
C GLN A 116 -8.83 3.10 -15.31
N LYS A 117 -9.70 2.11 -15.55
CA LYS A 117 -11.16 2.24 -15.43
C LYS A 117 -11.64 2.37 -13.98
N GLU A 118 -10.91 1.79 -13.03
CA GLU A 118 -11.27 1.86 -11.61
C GLU A 118 -11.21 3.31 -11.13
N ASN A 119 -12.35 3.87 -10.72
CA ASN A 119 -12.43 5.25 -10.27
C ASN A 119 -12.81 5.30 -8.79
N TYR A 120 -12.29 6.31 -8.10
CA TYR A 120 -12.68 6.54 -6.73
C TYR A 120 -14.18 6.91 -6.65
N SER A 121 -14.93 6.13 -5.87
CA SER A 121 -16.39 6.23 -5.72
C SER A 121 -16.83 6.85 -4.39
N GLY A 122 -15.91 7.45 -3.63
CA GLY A 122 -16.19 8.03 -2.31
C GLY A 122 -15.89 7.10 -1.12
N ASN A 123 -15.50 5.85 -1.37
CA ASN A 123 -15.05 4.91 -0.34
C ASN A 123 -13.53 4.70 -0.43
N LEU A 124 -12.79 5.37 0.46
CA LEU A 124 -11.33 5.32 0.47
C LEU A 124 -10.78 3.93 0.79
N HIS A 125 -11.43 3.19 1.68
CA HIS A 125 -10.98 1.85 2.05
C HIS A 125 -11.09 0.87 0.88
N HIS A 126 -12.26 0.83 0.23
CA HIS A 126 -12.47 0.02 -0.98
C HIS A 126 -11.47 0.38 -2.08
N TYR A 127 -11.26 1.68 -2.30
CA TYR A 127 -10.31 2.14 -3.31
C TYR A 127 -8.87 1.69 -3.01
N ILE A 128 -8.44 1.74 -1.75
CA ILE A 128 -7.11 1.26 -1.34
C ILE A 128 -6.98 -0.24 -1.61
N GLU A 129 -7.97 -1.05 -1.20
CA GLU A 129 -7.94 -2.49 -1.39
C GLU A 129 -7.87 -2.89 -2.87
N GLU A 130 -8.72 -2.28 -3.72
CA GLU A 130 -8.69 -2.53 -5.16
C GLU A 130 -7.37 -2.08 -5.80
N THR A 131 -6.84 -0.94 -5.37
CA THR A 131 -5.53 -0.46 -5.85
C THR A 131 -4.40 -1.42 -5.47
N GLN A 132 -4.39 -1.95 -4.24
CA GLN A 132 -3.41 -2.95 -3.81
C GLN A 132 -3.48 -4.20 -4.69
N LYS A 133 -4.69 -4.69 -4.99
CA LYS A 133 -4.88 -5.83 -5.90
C LYS A 133 -4.27 -5.53 -7.28
N PHE A 134 -4.54 -4.37 -7.86
CA PHE A 134 -3.95 -3.99 -9.15
C PHE A 134 -2.44 -3.87 -9.12
N LEU A 135 -1.83 -3.35 -8.05
CA LEU A 135 -0.38 -3.28 -7.92
C LEU A 135 0.26 -4.68 -7.85
N LEU A 136 -0.35 -5.59 -7.08
CA LEU A 136 0.08 -6.99 -7.01
C LEU A 136 -0.07 -7.69 -8.36
N GLU A 137 -1.18 -7.46 -9.07
CA GLU A 137 -1.38 -7.98 -10.41
C GLU A 137 -0.32 -7.43 -11.38
N LEU A 138 -0.04 -6.13 -11.38
CA LEU A 138 0.99 -5.53 -12.23
C LEU A 138 2.39 -6.11 -11.99
N ASP A 139 2.75 -6.35 -10.72
CA ASP A 139 4.01 -7.00 -10.34
C ASP A 139 4.05 -8.46 -10.82
N SER A 140 2.94 -9.19 -10.65
CA SER A 140 2.81 -10.58 -11.12
C SER A 140 3.00 -10.72 -12.64
N VAL A 141 2.53 -9.74 -13.43
CA VAL A 141 2.72 -9.72 -14.88
C VAL A 141 4.06 -9.08 -15.27
N SER A 142 4.82 -8.55 -14.31
CA SER A 142 6.13 -7.90 -14.46
C SER A 142 6.07 -6.72 -15.45
N VAL A 143 5.16 -5.78 -15.21
CA VAL A 143 5.12 -4.50 -15.92
C VAL A 143 6.27 -3.63 -15.41
N LYS A 144 7.24 -3.29 -16.27
CA LYS A 144 8.31 -2.36 -15.92
C LYS A 144 7.82 -0.93 -16.11
N MET A 145 7.74 -0.17 -15.03
CA MET A 145 7.44 1.26 -15.07
C MET A 145 8.21 2.01 -13.98
N PRO A 146 8.48 3.31 -14.14
CA PRO A 146 9.03 4.13 -13.07
C PRO A 146 8.13 4.07 -11.83
N SER A 147 8.72 3.97 -10.64
CA SER A 147 7.98 3.68 -9.40
C SER A 147 7.07 4.82 -8.96
N GLU A 148 7.29 6.03 -9.48
CA GLU A 148 6.48 7.22 -9.23
C GLU A 148 5.17 7.23 -10.03
N ILE A 149 5.10 6.53 -11.17
CA ILE A 149 3.92 6.57 -12.04
C ILE A 149 2.68 6.00 -11.33
N PRO A 150 2.74 4.82 -10.68
CA PRO A 150 1.65 4.34 -9.85
C PRO A 150 1.15 5.37 -8.82
N SER A 151 2.09 6.03 -8.15
CA SER A 151 1.80 7.04 -7.14
C SER A 151 1.00 8.23 -7.69
N TYR A 152 1.39 8.76 -8.86
CA TYR A 152 0.65 9.84 -9.51
C TYR A 152 -0.75 9.42 -9.96
N ILE A 153 -0.91 8.18 -10.41
CA ILE A 153 -2.23 7.65 -10.82
C ILE A 153 -3.15 7.53 -9.61
N ILE A 154 -2.64 7.03 -8.49
CA ILE A 154 -3.39 6.89 -7.24
C ILE A 154 -3.88 8.27 -6.77
N LEU A 155 -2.97 9.22 -6.65
CA LEU A 155 -3.30 10.58 -6.21
C LEU A 155 -4.22 11.31 -7.19
N GLY A 156 -3.99 11.17 -8.50
CA GLY A 156 -4.80 11.80 -9.54
C GLY A 156 -6.26 11.32 -9.53
N LYS A 157 -6.49 10.03 -9.24
CA LYS A 157 -7.85 9.46 -9.14
C LYS A 157 -8.60 9.96 -7.89
N LEU A 158 -7.89 10.35 -6.84
CA LEU A 158 -8.46 10.92 -5.62
C LEU A 158 -8.65 12.43 -5.69
N ALA A 159 -7.92 13.12 -6.58
CA ALA A 159 -7.89 14.58 -6.67
C ALA A 159 -9.26 15.24 -6.95
N GLY A 160 -10.23 14.47 -7.44
CA GLY A 160 -11.61 14.93 -7.63
C GLY A 160 -12.42 15.08 -6.33
N ASP A 161 -11.98 14.48 -5.21
CA ASP A 161 -12.68 14.59 -3.93
C ASP A 161 -12.11 15.76 -3.09
N PRO A 162 -12.88 16.83 -2.84
CA PRO A 162 -12.41 17.98 -2.06
C PRO A 162 -12.04 17.60 -0.62
N LYS A 163 -12.60 16.52 -0.04
CA LYS A 163 -12.26 16.07 1.31
C LYS A 163 -10.84 15.49 1.41
N LEU A 164 -10.27 15.07 0.28
CA LEU A 164 -8.94 14.48 0.21
C LEU A 164 -7.88 15.48 -0.29
N GLY A 165 -8.27 16.69 -0.69
CA GLY A 165 -7.36 17.67 -1.29
C GLY A 165 -6.10 17.95 -0.45
N GLN A 166 -6.27 18.15 0.87
CA GLN A 166 -5.14 18.46 1.76
C GLN A 166 -4.14 17.29 1.88
N ILE A 167 -4.62 16.06 2.01
CA ILE A 167 -3.73 14.90 2.08
C ILE A 167 -3.05 14.64 0.74
N ILE A 168 -3.77 14.82 -0.37
CA ILE A 168 -3.20 14.64 -1.72
C ILE A 168 -2.06 15.64 -1.95
N GLU A 169 -2.25 16.91 -1.61
CA GLU A 169 -1.20 17.93 -1.74
C GLU A 169 0.03 17.58 -0.89
N LEU A 170 -0.19 17.19 0.38
CA LEU A 170 0.88 16.78 1.28
C LEU A 170 1.67 15.58 0.75
N LEU A 171 0.98 14.58 0.20
CA LEU A 171 1.63 13.38 -0.37
C LEU A 171 2.36 13.72 -1.68
N THR A 172 1.81 14.62 -2.50
CA THR A 172 2.40 15.04 -3.78
C THR A 172 3.69 15.85 -3.59
N LEU A 173 3.83 16.56 -2.48
CA LEU A 173 5.05 17.32 -2.18
C LEU A 173 6.15 16.46 -1.56
N ASN A 174 5.85 15.25 -1.10
CA ASN A 174 6.81 14.36 -0.46
C ASN A 174 7.41 13.36 -1.48
N LYS A 175 8.59 13.69 -1.98
CA LYS A 175 9.31 12.88 -2.97
C LYS A 175 9.57 11.44 -2.50
N GLU A 176 9.95 11.24 -1.24
CA GLU A 176 10.27 9.91 -0.71
C GLU A 176 9.04 8.98 -0.70
N ILE A 177 7.86 9.56 -0.50
CA ILE A 177 6.59 8.83 -0.51
C ILE A 177 6.14 8.54 -1.94
N ILE A 178 6.31 9.49 -2.87
CA ILE A 178 5.92 9.30 -4.28
C ILE A 178 6.68 8.15 -4.94
N GLU A 179 7.95 7.94 -4.58
CA GLU A 179 8.73 6.83 -5.14
C GLU A 179 8.19 5.44 -4.75
N LYS A 180 7.29 5.36 -3.76
CA LYS A 180 6.78 4.10 -3.18
C LYS A 180 5.26 4.12 -3.07
N PRO A 181 4.51 3.55 -4.05
CA PRO A 181 3.06 3.58 -4.05
C PRO A 181 2.43 2.93 -2.80
N ASP A 182 3.07 1.92 -2.22
CA ASP A 182 2.60 1.29 -0.97
C ASP A 182 2.57 2.28 0.20
N GLN A 183 3.54 3.20 0.27
CA GLN A 183 3.58 4.22 1.32
C GLN A 183 2.43 5.24 1.16
N ILE A 184 2.05 5.57 -0.07
CA ILE A 184 0.86 6.41 -0.32
C ILE A 184 -0.38 5.72 0.23
N LEU A 185 -0.56 4.43 -0.07
CA LEU A 185 -1.71 3.66 0.39
C LEU A 185 -1.75 3.56 1.91
N SER A 186 -0.62 3.33 2.58
CA SER A 186 -0.54 3.34 4.05
C SER A 186 -0.95 4.70 4.64
N ARG A 187 -0.47 5.81 4.08
CA ARG A 187 -0.82 7.15 4.57
C ARG A 187 -2.28 7.51 4.31
N LEU A 188 -2.85 7.09 3.18
CA LEU A 188 -4.27 7.25 2.91
C LEU A 188 -5.12 6.42 3.88
N GLN A 189 -4.66 5.22 4.27
CA GLN A 189 -5.34 4.38 5.24
C GLN A 189 -5.34 4.99 6.65
N GLU A 190 -4.29 5.73 7.02
CA GLU A 190 -4.18 6.44 8.30
C GLU A 190 -5.00 7.75 8.35
N TYR A 191 -5.39 8.29 7.19
CA TYR A 191 -6.08 9.59 7.08
C TYR A 191 -7.41 9.68 7.85
N PRO A 192 -8.34 8.70 7.75
CA PRO A 192 -9.60 8.74 8.48
C PRO A 192 -9.39 8.81 10.00
N ASN A 193 -8.37 8.13 10.52
CA ASN A 193 -8.05 8.11 11.94
C ASN A 193 -7.55 9.48 12.41
N HIS A 194 -6.80 10.19 11.57
CA HIS A 194 -6.34 11.55 11.85
C HIS A 194 -7.46 12.61 11.75
N CYS A 195 -8.43 12.44 10.84
CA CYS A 195 -9.60 13.32 10.75
C CYS A 195 -10.55 13.15 11.94
N GLN A 196 -10.83 11.93 12.38
CA GLN A 196 -11.67 11.68 13.56
C GLN A 196 -11.07 12.27 14.84
N THR A 197 -9.74 12.28 14.97
CA THR A 197 -9.07 12.98 16.09
C THR A 197 -9.12 14.51 15.98
N LYS A 198 -9.37 15.05 14.77
CA LYS A 198 -9.46 16.49 14.49
C LYS A 198 -10.89 17.02 14.45
N ASP A 199 -11.92 16.18 14.58
CA ASP A 199 -13.31 16.63 14.78
C ASP A 199 -13.51 17.34 16.14
N ALA A 200 -12.46 17.42 16.98
CA ALA A 200 -12.38 18.34 18.11
C ALA A 200 -11.91 19.77 17.74
N CYS A 201 -11.47 20.01 16.49
CA CYS A 201 -10.86 21.27 16.08
C CYS A 201 -11.16 21.63 14.61
N SER A 202 -12.40 22.01 14.33
CA SER A 202 -12.68 22.87 13.18
C SER A 202 -13.70 23.95 13.55
N ASN A 203 -13.26 24.87 14.40
CA ASN A 203 -13.46 26.29 14.15
C ASN A 203 -12.12 26.98 14.39
N THR A 204 -11.74 27.84 13.45
CA THR A 204 -10.57 28.74 13.42
C THR A 204 -9.36 28.23 12.63
N LEU A 205 -9.23 28.83 11.45
CA LEU A 205 -8.04 28.91 10.60
C LEU A 205 -6.77 29.29 11.39
N ALA A 206 -5.69 28.53 11.19
CA ALA A 206 -4.32 29.05 11.24
C ALA A 206 -3.43 28.23 10.27
N PRO A 207 -2.57 28.87 9.45
CA PRO A 207 -1.77 28.19 8.44
C PRO A 207 -0.62 27.41 9.08
N ALA A 208 -0.42 26.18 8.61
CA ALA A 208 0.65 25.31 9.05
C ALA A 208 2.01 25.81 8.51
N SER A 209 2.80 26.44 9.37
CA SER A 209 4.23 26.64 9.17
C SER A 209 4.95 26.20 10.44
N ALA A 210 5.00 24.89 10.70
CA ALA A 210 5.82 24.34 11.77
C ALA A 210 5.97 22.81 11.69
N LEU A 211 6.56 22.24 10.64
CA LEU A 211 7.13 20.88 10.71
C LEU A 211 8.34 20.76 9.77
N LEU A 212 9.40 21.53 10.07
CA LEU A 212 10.76 21.19 9.65
C LEU A 212 11.68 21.40 10.84
N SER A 213 12.07 20.28 11.44
CA SER A 213 13.29 20.01 12.22
C SER A 213 12.99 19.24 13.51
N SER A 214 13.53 18.03 13.61
CA SER A 214 14.50 17.69 14.66
C SER A 214 14.85 16.19 14.62
N THR A 215 15.90 15.87 13.88
CA THR A 215 16.84 14.82 14.29
C THR A 215 18.13 15.52 14.72
N SER A 216 18.23 15.89 15.99
CA SER A 216 19.54 16.00 16.66
C SER A 216 19.35 15.92 18.17
N ASN A 217 20.16 15.06 18.79
CA ASN A 217 20.28 14.88 20.22
C ASN A 217 21.03 16.07 20.83
N GLU A 218 20.35 17.01 21.47
CA GLU A 218 20.93 17.91 22.48
C GLU A 218 19.90 18.22 23.58
N PRO A 219 20.34 18.47 24.84
CA PRO A 219 19.45 18.62 25.98
C PRO A 219 18.59 19.87 25.84
N TYR A 220 17.28 19.67 25.92
CA TYR A 220 16.21 20.66 25.81
C TYR A 220 16.44 21.88 26.72
N GLN A 221 16.76 23.03 26.14
CA GLN A 221 16.63 24.32 26.82
C GLN A 221 15.15 24.73 26.86
N ILE A 222 14.62 24.93 28.07
CA ILE A 222 13.26 25.43 28.26
C ILE A 222 13.23 26.92 27.91
N ILE A 223 12.63 27.26 26.77
CA ILE A 223 12.41 28.65 26.34
C ILE A 223 11.13 29.16 26.99
N TYR A 224 11.24 30.17 27.87
CA TYR A 224 10.09 30.75 28.57
C TYR A 224 9.53 31.98 27.82
N TYR A 225 8.30 31.88 27.35
CA TYR A 225 7.56 32.97 26.70
C TYR A 225 6.92 33.91 27.72
N CYS A 226 6.99 35.23 27.51
CA CYS A 226 6.25 36.22 28.31
C CYS A 226 4.73 36.07 28.10
N SER A 227 3.93 36.41 29.11
CA SER A 227 2.52 36.00 29.29
C SER A 227 1.53 36.33 28.16
N ASN A 228 1.93 37.06 27.12
CA ASN A 228 1.10 37.38 25.95
C ASN A 228 1.60 36.73 24.64
N GLY A 229 2.36 35.63 24.70
CA GLY A 229 2.79 34.90 23.51
C GLY A 229 3.77 35.66 22.60
N GLY A 230 4.24 36.84 23.01
CA GLY A 230 5.30 37.55 22.33
C GLY A 230 6.63 36.83 22.53
N GLN A 231 7.26 36.44 21.43
CA GLN A 231 8.68 36.10 21.43
C GLN A 231 9.46 37.29 22.00
N ASN A 232 10.55 37.01 22.73
CA ASN A 232 11.55 38.01 23.07
C ASN A 232 12.30 38.41 21.78
N SER A 233 11.62 39.13 20.92
CA SER A 233 12.25 39.98 19.93
C SER A 233 12.66 41.25 20.65
N LYS A 234 13.75 41.88 20.19
CA LYS A 234 14.40 43.08 20.75
C LYS A 234 13.49 44.35 20.81
N PHE A 235 12.17 44.19 20.73
CA PHE A 235 11.14 45.21 20.82
C PHE A 235 10.40 45.06 22.16
N LEU A 236 10.69 45.99 23.06
CA LEU A 236 10.17 46.06 24.43
C LEU A 236 8.66 46.32 24.42
N THR A 237 7.84 45.28 24.49
CA THR A 237 6.40 45.39 24.82
C THR A 237 6.15 45.67 26.31
N HIS A 238 7.22 45.63 27.12
CA HIS A 238 7.24 45.88 28.55
C HIS A 238 8.66 46.30 28.95
N LYS A 239 8.82 46.96 30.10
CA LYS A 239 10.15 47.39 30.57
C LYS A 239 10.99 46.18 30.98
N LYS A 240 12.32 46.32 30.88
CA LYS A 240 13.31 45.27 31.21
C LYS A 240 13.09 44.66 32.61
N GLU A 241 12.76 45.52 33.58
CA GLU A 241 12.48 45.11 34.97
C GLU A 241 11.26 44.18 35.09
N GLU A 242 10.31 44.25 34.15
CA GLU A 242 9.07 43.46 34.15
C GLU A 242 9.18 42.20 33.26
N CYS A 243 10.36 41.98 32.65
CA CYS A 243 10.58 40.86 31.75
C CYS A 243 10.73 39.56 32.52
N PHE A 244 9.81 38.63 32.31
CA PHE A 244 9.85 37.33 32.99
C PHE A 244 10.96 36.41 32.50
N ALA A 245 11.53 36.66 31.32
CA ALA A 245 12.68 35.90 30.86
C ALA A 245 13.97 36.33 31.56
N GLU A 246 14.13 37.62 31.85
CA GLU A 246 15.26 38.13 32.63
C GLU A 246 15.05 38.01 34.14
N ASN A 247 13.80 38.14 34.61
CA ASN A 247 13.42 38.09 36.02
C ASN A 247 12.34 37.01 36.28
N PRO A 248 12.68 35.71 36.24
CA PRO A 248 11.73 34.61 36.39
C PRO A 248 10.99 34.60 37.74
N TYR A 249 11.64 35.12 38.79
CA TYR A 249 11.11 35.17 40.16
C TYR A 249 9.85 36.06 40.29
N LEU A 250 9.64 37.02 39.38
CA LEU A 250 8.45 37.87 39.38
C LEU A 250 7.15 37.08 39.13
N ARG A 251 7.23 35.91 38.48
CA ARG A 251 6.06 35.02 38.29
C ARG A 251 5.59 34.38 39.59
N LEU A 252 6.54 33.96 40.45
CA LEU A 252 6.21 33.39 41.76
C LEU A 252 5.56 34.43 42.67
N GLN A 253 6.04 35.68 42.64
CA GLN A 253 5.43 36.77 43.40
C GLN A 253 3.99 37.05 42.91
N ARG A 254 3.74 37.04 41.60
CA ARG A 254 2.40 37.28 41.03
C ARG A 254 1.41 36.15 41.35
N GLN A 255 1.87 34.90 41.34
CA GLN A 255 1.04 33.76 41.77
C GLN A 255 0.74 33.79 43.27
N ASN A 256 1.71 34.19 44.09
CA ASN A 256 1.51 34.34 45.54
C ASN A 256 0.58 35.52 45.88
N ASN A 257 0.61 36.62 45.12
CA ASN A 257 -0.30 37.74 45.31
C ASN A 257 -1.74 37.41 44.87
N LYS A 258 -1.93 36.61 43.80
CA LYS A 258 -3.26 36.07 43.43
C LYS A 258 -3.86 35.14 44.50
N ARG A 259 -3.02 34.50 45.32
CA ARG A 259 -3.47 33.64 46.43
C ARG A 259 -3.72 34.40 47.73
N LYS A 260 -3.36 35.69 47.82
CA LYS A 260 -3.49 36.52 49.04
C LYS A 260 -4.65 37.51 49.01
N THR A 261 -5.44 37.61 47.94
CA THR A 261 -6.70 38.38 47.97
C THR A 261 -7.76 37.59 48.73
N PRO A 262 -8.24 38.06 49.90
CA PRO A 262 -9.35 37.44 50.60
C PRO A 262 -10.64 37.73 49.86
N ASN A 263 -11.47 36.70 49.79
CA ASN A 263 -12.85 36.69 49.34
C ASN A 263 -13.65 37.86 49.98
N SER A 264 -14.17 38.80 49.18
CA SER A 264 -15.15 39.79 49.65
C SER A 264 -16.51 39.53 49.00
N ASN A 265 -17.37 38.90 49.81
CA ASN A 265 -18.83 38.79 49.81
C ASN A 265 -19.60 38.22 48.59
N PRO A 266 -20.43 37.18 48.82
CA PRO A 266 -21.53 36.78 47.95
C PRO A 266 -22.84 37.40 48.46
N GLU A 267 -23.12 38.68 48.19
CA GLU A 267 -24.41 39.27 48.54
C GLU A 267 -24.73 40.49 47.67
N SER A 268 -25.14 40.23 46.43
CA SER A 268 -25.98 41.15 45.66
C SER A 268 -26.54 40.39 44.47
N HIS A 269 -27.76 39.86 44.59
CA HIS A 269 -28.79 39.76 43.54
C HIS A 269 -30.00 38.99 44.08
N ILE A 270 -30.68 39.54 45.08
CA ILE A 270 -32.10 39.30 45.30
C ILE A 270 -32.74 40.67 45.60
N SER A 271 -33.39 41.26 44.59
CA SER A 271 -34.70 41.90 44.72
C SER A 271 -35.07 42.60 43.41
N MET A 272 -35.95 41.96 42.62
CA MET A 272 -37.21 42.56 42.13
C MET A 272 -37.89 41.59 41.15
N ALA A 273 -38.69 40.68 41.68
CA ALA A 273 -39.91 40.16 41.06
C ALA A 273 -40.68 39.31 42.08
N GLN A 274 -41.24 39.95 43.10
CA GLN A 274 -42.39 39.41 43.84
C GLN A 274 -43.61 40.22 43.47
N ALA A 275 -44.50 39.58 42.72
CA ALA A 275 -45.94 39.81 42.55
C ALA A 275 -46.24 39.21 41.16
N LEU A 276 -46.84 38.04 41.04
CA LEU A 276 -48.24 37.82 41.40
C LEU A 276 -48.58 36.31 41.44
N TYR A 277 -49.51 35.98 42.35
CA TYR A 277 -50.41 34.83 42.38
C TYR A 277 -49.96 33.48 42.99
N THR A 278 -50.17 33.40 44.31
CA THR A 278 -50.99 32.35 44.98
C THR A 278 -51.90 33.14 45.94
N ASN A 279 -53.23 33.08 46.00
CA ASN A 279 -54.22 32.00 45.91
C ASN A 279 -55.62 32.62 45.71
N ALA A 280 -56.54 31.92 45.05
CA ALA A 280 -57.97 31.91 45.42
C ALA A 280 -58.68 30.77 44.67
N ASN A 281 -59.18 29.80 45.45
CA ASN A 281 -60.31 28.88 45.24
C ASN A 281 -60.55 28.27 43.84
#